data_AF-A0A1B7NJQ8-F1
#
_entry.id   AF-A0A1B7NJQ8-F1
#
_cell.length_a   1.000
_cell.length_b   1.000
_cell.length_c   1.000
_cell.angle_alpha   90.00
_cell.angle_beta   90.00
_cell.angle_gamma   90.00
#
_symmetry.space_group_name_H-M   'P 1'
#
loop_
_entity.id
_entity.type
_entity.pdbx_description
1 polymer ?
#
loop_
_entity_poly.entity_id
_entity_poly.type
_entity_poly.pdbx_seq_one_letter_code
_entity_poly.pdbx_strand_id
1 'polypeptide(L)'
;MVDADHAITSVGNGNINRAVAPPMDPESYTFPDDRLKKVMSDSSKTPLLLVACGSFSPTTYLHLRMFEMAADYIKFSTDFELIGGYLSPVSDAYKKAGLASAVHRVAMCQLAVEKTSNWLMVDPWEPMQKEYIPTAMVLDHFDHYINEVLGGVDTGDGTRKPVHVALLAGADLIHTMSTPGVWSEKDLDHILGRYGTFIVERAGTDN
;
A
#
# COMPACT_ATOMS: atom_id res chain seq x y z
N MET A 1 -43.13 -0.02 -42.81
CA MET A 1 -44.24 -0.06 -41.84
C MET A 1 -43.82 -1.01 -40.73
N VAL A 2 -43.27 -0.59 -39.59
CA VAL A 2 -43.04 0.74 -39.01
C VAL A 2 -41.84 0.60 -38.07
N ASP A 3 -40.99 1.61 -38.03
CA ASP A 3 -40.03 1.86 -36.96
C ASP A 3 -40.70 1.83 -35.57
N ALA A 4 -39.95 1.42 -34.56
CA ALA A 4 -40.31 1.65 -33.17
C ALA A 4 -39.10 2.19 -32.39
N ASP A 5 -38.59 3.32 -32.86
CA ASP A 5 -38.19 4.39 -31.97
C ASP A 5 -39.47 4.97 -31.34
N HIS A 6 -39.65 4.84 -30.03
CA HIS A 6 -40.16 5.92 -29.16
C HIS A 6 -40.18 5.50 -27.69
N ALA A 7 -39.33 6.19 -26.94
CA ALA A 7 -39.65 6.87 -25.67
C ALA A 7 -40.19 6.03 -24.50
N ILE A 8 -39.29 5.68 -23.58
CA ILE A 8 -39.57 5.86 -22.15
C ILE A 8 -38.67 7.00 -21.67
N THR A 9 -39.28 8.17 -21.56
CA THR A 9 -38.72 9.38 -20.96
C THR A 9 -38.74 9.28 -19.44
N SER A 10 -37.68 9.87 -18.85
CA SER A 10 -37.63 10.46 -17.52
C SER A 10 -37.78 9.53 -16.30
N VAL A 11 -36.63 9.05 -15.81
CA VAL A 11 -36.44 8.83 -14.37
C VAL A 11 -35.18 9.59 -13.95
N GLY A 12 -35.41 10.70 -13.22
CA GLY A 12 -34.52 11.39 -12.29
C GLY A 12 -33.02 11.51 -12.61
N ASN A 13 -32.57 12.74 -12.83
CA ASN A 13 -31.20 13.17 -12.54
C ASN A 13 -30.89 12.94 -11.05
N GLY A 14 -30.55 11.71 -10.68
CA GLY A 14 -29.74 11.44 -9.51
C GLY A 14 -28.31 11.81 -9.88
N ASN A 15 -27.70 12.75 -9.16
CA ASN A 15 -26.24 12.86 -9.11
C ASN A 15 -25.70 11.52 -8.60
N ILE A 16 -25.46 10.57 -9.51
CA ILE A 16 -24.48 9.54 -9.27
C ILE A 16 -23.17 10.30 -9.17
N ASN A 17 -22.65 10.48 -7.95
CA ASN A 17 -21.25 10.78 -7.76
C ASN A 17 -20.49 9.63 -8.41
N ARG A 18 -20.23 9.71 -9.73
CA ARG A 18 -19.28 8.84 -10.39
C ARG A 18 -17.98 9.13 -9.67
N ALA A 19 -17.53 8.19 -8.86
CA ALA A 19 -16.19 8.22 -8.31
C ALA A 19 -15.26 8.43 -9.51
N VAL A 20 -14.69 9.63 -9.62
CA VAL A 20 -13.76 9.95 -10.68
C VAL A 20 -12.54 9.08 -10.38
N ALA A 21 -12.24 8.19 -11.31
CA ALA A 21 -11.05 7.36 -11.24
C ALA A 21 -9.82 8.26 -10.98
N PRO A 22 -8.89 7.84 -10.10
CA PRO A 22 -7.69 8.63 -9.85
C PRO A 22 -6.90 8.75 -11.16
N PRO A 23 -6.29 9.92 -11.43
CA PRO A 23 -5.39 10.06 -12.57
C PRO A 23 -4.22 9.08 -12.39
N MET A 24 -3.92 8.31 -13.45
CA MET A 24 -2.85 7.31 -13.47
C MET A 24 -1.73 7.75 -14.41
N ASP A 25 -1.34 9.03 -14.32
CA ASP A 25 -0.26 9.62 -15.11
C ASP A 25 0.96 9.88 -14.21
N PRO A 26 2.14 9.30 -14.50
CA PRO A 26 3.37 9.57 -13.76
C PRO A 26 3.70 11.05 -13.57
N GLU A 27 3.38 11.92 -14.54
CA GLU A 27 3.68 13.35 -14.45
C GLU A 27 2.81 14.07 -13.39
N SER A 28 1.67 13.47 -13.04
CA SER A 28 0.76 13.98 -12.01
C SER A 28 1.03 13.40 -10.62
N TYR A 29 2.05 12.55 -10.48
CA TYR A 29 2.33 11.85 -9.22
C TYR A 29 2.67 12.82 -8.09
N THR A 30 2.06 12.60 -6.93
CA THR A 30 2.43 13.23 -5.66
C THR A 30 2.47 12.16 -4.59
N PHE A 31 3.54 12.14 -3.80
CA PHE A 31 3.68 11.19 -2.70
C PHE A 31 2.62 11.46 -1.63
N PRO A 32 1.76 10.49 -1.28
CA PRO A 32 0.71 10.70 -0.29
C PRO A 32 1.31 10.73 1.12
N ASP A 33 1.23 11.87 1.81
CA ASP A 33 1.83 12.07 3.13
C ASP A 33 0.85 12.63 4.18
N ASP A 34 -0.42 12.79 3.82
CA ASP A 34 -1.43 13.52 4.59
C ASP A 34 -1.77 12.85 5.94
N ARG A 35 -1.59 11.53 6.05
CA ARG A 35 -1.83 10.75 7.27
C ARG A 35 -0.56 10.29 7.97
N LEU A 36 0.62 10.69 7.47
CA LEU A 36 1.86 10.40 8.18
C LEU A 36 1.89 11.15 9.51
N LYS A 37 2.30 10.44 10.56
CA LYS A 37 2.62 11.05 11.83
C LYS A 37 3.80 12.01 11.66
N LYS A 38 3.59 13.30 11.90
CA LYS A 38 4.60 14.33 11.65
C LYS A 38 5.65 14.44 12.76
N VAL A 39 5.29 14.10 13.99
CA VAL A 39 6.16 14.15 15.18
C VAL A 39 6.01 12.86 15.98
N MET A 40 7.12 12.25 16.38
CA MET A 40 7.15 11.05 17.22
C MET A 40 6.52 11.32 18.60
N SER A 41 5.92 10.29 19.19
CA SER A 41 5.44 10.34 20.57
C SER A 41 6.50 9.94 21.58
N ASP A 42 7.41 9.06 21.20
CA ASP A 42 8.51 8.59 22.04
C ASP A 42 9.81 8.64 21.24
N SER A 43 10.62 9.68 21.50
CA SER A 43 11.90 9.88 20.82
C SER A 43 12.94 8.81 21.17
N SER A 44 12.71 7.91 22.12
CA SER A 44 13.60 6.77 22.37
C SER A 44 13.41 5.63 21.35
N LYS A 45 12.22 5.54 20.74
CA LYS A 45 11.88 4.48 19.78
C LYS A 45 12.48 4.70 18.39
N THR A 46 12.48 3.63 17.61
CA THR A 46 12.81 3.65 16.18
C THR A 46 11.54 3.91 15.36
N PRO A 47 11.46 4.95 14.54
CA PRO A 47 10.28 5.18 13.71
C PRO A 47 10.18 4.14 12.59
N LEU A 48 8.96 3.66 12.32
CA LEU A 48 8.67 2.57 11.40
C LEU A 48 7.55 2.94 10.42
N LEU A 49 7.72 2.56 9.16
CA LEU A 49 6.70 2.62 8.12
C LEU A 49 6.42 1.22 7.58
N LEU A 50 5.15 0.83 7.52
CA LEU A 50 4.73 -0.44 6.92
C LEU A 50 4.24 -0.26 5.49
N VAL A 51 4.73 -1.08 4.57
CA VAL A 51 4.28 -1.09 3.17
C VAL A 51 3.75 -2.48 2.83
N ALA A 52 2.48 -2.58 2.41
CA ALA A 52 1.93 -3.82 1.87
C ALA A 52 1.81 -3.71 0.34
N CYS A 53 2.68 -4.43 -0.36
CA CYS A 53 2.60 -4.57 -1.82
C CYS A 53 1.66 -5.73 -2.17
N GLY A 54 0.80 -5.56 -3.17
CA GLY A 54 -0.10 -6.65 -3.54
C GLY A 54 -1.06 -6.34 -4.68
N SER A 55 -1.74 -7.38 -5.17
CA SER A 55 -2.69 -7.19 -6.27
C SER A 55 -3.90 -6.34 -5.85
N PHE A 56 -4.46 -6.55 -4.66
CA PHE A 56 -5.70 -5.91 -4.19
C PHE A 56 -6.84 -5.94 -5.23
N SER A 57 -7.16 -7.13 -5.73
CA SER A 57 -8.11 -7.34 -6.83
C SER A 57 -9.30 -8.24 -6.43
N PRO A 58 -10.25 -7.75 -5.60
CA PRO A 58 -10.28 -6.43 -4.96
C PRO A 58 -9.54 -6.41 -3.61
N THR A 59 -9.39 -5.22 -3.02
CA THR A 59 -9.02 -5.12 -1.61
C THR A 59 -10.14 -5.67 -0.71
N THR A 60 -9.79 -6.11 0.51
CA THR A 60 -10.69 -6.74 1.47
C THR A 60 -10.37 -6.24 2.87
N TYR A 61 -11.30 -6.44 3.82
CA TYR A 61 -11.05 -6.14 5.23
C TYR A 61 -9.86 -6.89 5.82
N LEU A 62 -9.48 -8.04 5.26
CA LEU A 62 -8.36 -8.84 5.75
C LEU A 62 -7.02 -8.17 5.47
N HIS A 63 -6.89 -7.46 4.34
CA HIS A 63 -5.70 -6.64 4.07
C HIS A 63 -5.56 -5.53 5.11
N LEU A 64 -6.66 -4.86 5.44
CA LEU A 64 -6.66 -3.80 6.45
C LEU A 64 -6.43 -4.34 7.86
N ARG A 65 -7.02 -5.50 8.19
CA ARG A 65 -6.83 -6.17 9.48
C ARG A 65 -5.37 -6.58 9.70
N MET A 66 -4.66 -6.96 8.64
CA MET A 66 -3.23 -7.27 8.70
C MET A 66 -2.41 -6.08 9.21
N PHE A 67 -2.71 -4.85 8.77
CA PHE A 67 -2.06 -3.65 9.29
C PHE A 67 -2.35 -3.44 10.77
N GLU A 68 -3.60 -3.59 11.20
CA GLU A 68 -3.98 -3.42 12.61
C GLU A 68 -3.29 -4.47 13.51
N MET A 69 -3.21 -5.73 13.06
CA MET A 69 -2.50 -6.78 13.79
C MET A 69 -1.01 -6.48 13.92
N ALA A 70 -0.36 -6.01 12.84
CA ALA A 70 1.03 -5.60 12.89
C ALA A 70 1.23 -4.38 13.79
N ALA A 71 0.35 -3.38 13.72
CA ALA A 71 0.41 -2.18 14.55
C ALA A 71 0.31 -2.51 16.05
N ASP A 72 -0.59 -3.41 16.43
CA ASP A 72 -0.70 -3.90 17.81
C ASP A 72 0.60 -4.59 18.25
N TYR A 73 1.13 -5.52 17.44
CA TYR A 73 2.39 -6.20 17.75
C TYR A 73 3.55 -5.22 17.91
N ILE A 74 3.72 -4.29 16.98
CA ILE A 74 4.74 -3.24 17.00
C ILE A 74 4.65 -2.44 18.30
N LYS A 75 3.44 -1.99 18.65
CA LYS A 75 3.22 -1.13 19.82
C LYS A 75 3.59 -1.83 21.13
N PHE A 76 3.25 -3.10 21.28
CA PHE A 76 3.36 -3.81 22.56
C PHE A 76 4.59 -4.71 22.69
N SER A 77 5.20 -5.11 21.58
CA SER A 77 6.23 -6.16 21.57
C SER A 77 7.55 -5.73 20.93
N THR A 78 7.68 -4.46 20.51
CA THR A 78 8.89 -3.97 19.85
C THR A 78 9.26 -2.55 20.31
N ASP A 79 10.50 -2.15 20.02
CA ASP A 79 11.00 -0.79 20.24
C ASP A 79 10.71 0.16 19.05
N PHE A 80 9.82 -0.26 18.14
CA PHE A 80 9.38 0.57 17.04
C PHE A 80 8.20 1.48 17.42
N GLU A 81 8.13 2.63 16.77
CA GLU A 81 6.97 3.51 16.75
C GLU A 81 6.46 3.66 15.32
N LEU A 82 5.19 3.30 15.10
CA LEU A 82 4.58 3.35 13.79
C LEU A 82 4.26 4.80 13.38
N ILE A 83 4.79 5.22 12.23
CA ILE A 83 4.63 6.56 11.64
C ILE A 83 3.55 6.59 10.57
N GLY A 84 3.30 5.46 9.91
CA GLY A 84 2.26 5.33 8.89
C GLY A 84 2.26 3.94 8.25
N GLY A 85 1.29 3.72 7.37
CA GLY A 85 1.20 2.51 6.57
C GLY A 85 0.65 2.76 5.17
N TYR A 86 1.13 2.00 4.19
CA TYR A 86 0.75 2.15 2.79
C TYR A 86 0.29 0.84 2.17
N LEU A 87 -0.85 0.87 1.50
CA LEU A 87 -1.15 -0.11 0.46
C LEU A 87 -0.50 0.36 -0.83
N SER A 88 0.27 -0.52 -1.49
CA SER A 88 0.87 -0.28 -2.80
C SER A 88 0.32 -1.30 -3.80
N PRO A 89 -0.72 -0.94 -4.59
CA PRO A 89 -1.31 -1.86 -5.55
C PRO A 89 -0.39 -2.15 -6.74
N VAL A 90 -0.25 -3.42 -7.11
CA VAL A 90 0.66 -3.83 -8.19
C VAL A 90 0.32 -3.17 -9.54
N SER A 91 1.29 -2.96 -10.42
CA SER A 91 1.04 -2.53 -11.81
C SER A 91 0.28 -3.57 -12.64
N ASP A 92 -0.52 -3.12 -13.62
CA ASP A 92 -1.16 -4.01 -14.61
C ASP A 92 -0.12 -4.73 -15.49
N ALA A 93 1.12 -4.21 -15.57
CA ALA A 93 2.25 -4.87 -16.22
C ALA A 93 2.65 -6.20 -15.55
N TYR A 94 2.17 -6.49 -14.33
CA TYR A 94 2.32 -7.78 -13.66
C TYR A 94 1.67 -8.94 -14.42
N LYS A 95 0.70 -8.67 -15.31
CA LYS A 95 0.06 -9.65 -16.23
C LYS A 95 -0.53 -10.89 -15.54
N LYS A 96 -0.89 -10.81 -14.26
CA LYS A 96 -1.60 -11.88 -13.55
C LYS A 96 -2.99 -12.09 -14.16
N ALA A 97 -3.34 -13.35 -14.43
CA ALA A 97 -4.64 -13.70 -14.98
C ALA A 97 -5.78 -13.24 -14.05
N GLY A 98 -6.78 -12.55 -14.62
CA GLY A 98 -7.94 -12.04 -13.87
C GLY A 98 -7.67 -10.79 -13.02
N LEU A 99 -6.53 -10.12 -13.18
CA LEU A 99 -6.24 -8.86 -12.50
C LEU A 99 -7.17 -7.75 -13.03
N ALA A 100 -7.95 -7.14 -12.13
CA ALA A 100 -8.73 -5.95 -12.46
C ALA A 100 -7.79 -4.77 -12.79
N SER A 101 -8.25 -3.78 -13.54
CA SER A 101 -7.39 -2.63 -13.90
C SER A 101 -6.86 -1.89 -12.68
N ALA A 102 -5.63 -1.40 -12.76
CA ALA A 102 -4.96 -0.71 -11.67
C ALA A 102 -5.76 0.50 -11.19
N VAL A 103 -6.35 1.25 -12.13
CA VAL A 103 -7.25 2.38 -11.84
C VAL A 103 -8.35 2.00 -10.85
N HIS A 104 -9.02 0.86 -11.07
CA HIS A 104 -10.09 0.41 -10.19
C HIS A 104 -9.56 -0.12 -8.85
N ARG A 105 -8.41 -0.80 -8.85
CA ARG A 105 -7.80 -1.34 -7.63
C ARG A 105 -7.31 -0.23 -6.71
N VAL A 106 -6.66 0.80 -7.25
CA VAL A 106 -6.26 2.01 -6.51
C VAL A 106 -7.50 2.69 -5.93
N ALA A 107 -8.53 2.94 -6.73
CA ALA A 107 -9.76 3.57 -6.26
C ALA A 107 -10.45 2.77 -5.14
N MET A 108 -10.53 1.44 -5.27
CA MET A 108 -11.07 0.57 -4.22
C MET A 108 -10.22 0.60 -2.94
N CYS A 109 -8.90 0.65 -3.05
CA CYS A 109 -8.02 0.79 -1.90
C CYS A 109 -8.22 2.13 -1.20
N GLN A 110 -8.30 3.23 -1.95
CA GLN A 110 -8.53 4.58 -1.40
C GLN A 110 -9.85 4.63 -0.64
N LEU A 111 -10.95 4.16 -1.26
CA LEU A 111 -12.25 4.09 -0.61
C LEU A 111 -12.27 3.21 0.64
N ALA A 112 -11.51 2.10 0.65
CA ALA A 112 -11.42 1.24 1.82
C ALA A 112 -10.69 1.94 2.97
N VAL A 113 -9.52 2.52 2.69
CA VAL A 113 -8.69 3.25 3.64
C VAL A 113 -9.40 4.48 4.20
N GLU A 114 -10.09 5.26 3.35
CA GLU A 114 -10.87 6.43 3.76
C GLU A 114 -11.97 6.10 4.77
N LYS A 115 -12.60 4.93 4.63
CA LYS A 115 -13.74 4.55 5.48
C LYS A 115 -13.35 3.90 6.79
N THR A 116 -12.15 3.32 6.89
CA THR A 116 -11.82 2.41 8.00
C THR A 116 -10.52 2.73 8.74
N SER A 117 -9.69 3.66 8.24
CA SER A 117 -8.41 3.98 8.87
C SER A 117 -8.12 5.48 8.84
N ASN A 118 -7.39 5.95 9.84
CA ASN A 118 -6.87 7.32 9.96
C ASN A 118 -5.35 7.40 9.77
N TRP A 119 -4.65 6.28 9.58
CA TRP A 119 -3.19 6.21 9.52
C TRP A 119 -2.66 5.46 8.29
N LEU A 120 -3.54 4.74 7.58
CA LEU A 120 -3.23 4.10 6.31
C LEU A 120 -3.45 5.06 5.14
N MET A 121 -2.64 4.90 4.10
CA MET A 121 -2.71 5.58 2.81
C MET A 121 -2.57 4.57 1.66
N VAL A 122 -2.80 5.04 0.43
CA VAL A 122 -2.57 4.27 -0.79
C VAL A 122 -1.58 5.02 -1.66
N ASP A 123 -0.47 4.40 -2.02
CA ASP A 123 0.48 4.97 -2.96
C ASP A 123 0.23 4.39 -4.37
N PRO A 124 -0.18 5.20 -5.36
CA PRO A 124 -0.39 4.76 -6.74
C PRO A 124 0.88 4.79 -7.60
N TRP A 125 2.07 5.04 -7.03
CA TRP A 125 3.32 5.16 -7.79
C TRP A 125 3.65 3.93 -8.64
N GLU A 126 3.64 2.73 -8.06
CA GLU A 126 3.93 1.49 -8.79
C GLU A 126 3.00 1.30 -10.01
N PRO A 127 1.66 1.40 -9.87
CA PRO A 127 0.77 1.17 -11.00
C PRO A 127 0.75 2.30 -12.03
N MET A 128 1.34 3.46 -11.74
CA MET A 128 1.59 4.50 -12.74
C MET A 128 2.78 4.16 -13.64
N GLN A 129 3.66 3.23 -13.24
CA GLN A 129 4.82 2.85 -14.06
C GLN A 129 4.41 2.03 -15.29
N LYS A 130 5.11 2.27 -16.40
CA LYS A 130 4.86 1.59 -17.69
C LYS A 130 5.25 0.11 -17.66
N GLU A 131 6.26 -0.23 -16.86
CA GLU A 131 6.80 -1.57 -16.73
C GLU A 131 6.52 -2.14 -15.34
N TYR A 132 6.69 -3.45 -15.20
CA TYR A 132 6.60 -4.10 -13.90
C TYR A 132 7.77 -3.67 -13.01
N ILE A 133 7.46 -3.32 -11.76
CA ILE A 133 8.45 -2.87 -10.78
C ILE A 133 8.62 -3.96 -9.71
N PRO A 134 9.84 -4.45 -9.46
CA PRO A 134 10.11 -5.36 -8.36
C PRO A 134 9.78 -4.72 -7.00
N THR A 135 9.28 -5.51 -6.05
CA THR A 135 8.95 -5.01 -4.70
C THR A 135 10.12 -4.32 -4.01
N ALA A 136 11.36 -4.76 -4.22
CA ALA A 136 12.54 -4.09 -3.68
C ALA A 136 12.61 -2.61 -4.10
N MET A 137 12.33 -2.33 -5.38
CA MET A 137 12.31 -0.95 -5.90
C MET A 137 11.11 -0.13 -5.38
N VAL A 138 9.98 -0.79 -5.10
CA VAL A 138 8.86 -0.11 -4.45
C VAL A 138 9.26 0.34 -3.04
N LEU A 139 9.98 -0.51 -2.29
CA LEU A 139 10.51 -0.13 -0.97
C LEU A 139 11.58 0.96 -1.05
N ASP A 140 12.47 0.92 -2.05
CA ASP A 140 13.43 2.00 -2.33
C ASP A 140 12.72 3.35 -2.57
N HIS A 141 11.60 3.33 -3.32
CA HIS A 141 10.79 4.53 -3.57
C HIS A 141 10.24 5.12 -2.27
N PHE A 142 9.65 4.30 -1.39
CA PHE A 142 9.19 4.77 -0.08
C PHE A 142 10.33 5.30 0.78
N ASP A 143 11.46 4.59 0.84
CA ASP A 143 12.64 5.00 1.61
C ASP A 143 13.18 6.35 1.14
N HIS A 144 13.32 6.55 -0.18
CA HIS A 144 13.75 7.81 -0.77
C HIS A 144 12.82 8.96 -0.37
N TYR A 145 11.50 8.83 -0.56
CA TYR A 145 10.58 9.92 -0.24
C TYR A 145 10.55 10.23 1.26
N ILE A 146 10.53 9.21 2.11
CA ILE A 146 10.43 9.42 3.55
C ILE A 146 11.74 9.95 4.14
N ASN A 147 12.88 9.39 3.76
CA ASN A 147 14.15 9.70 4.39
C ASN A 147 14.97 10.76 3.67
N GLU A 148 14.87 10.89 2.35
CA GLU A 148 15.64 11.86 1.57
C GLU A 148 14.81 13.10 1.24
N VAL A 149 13.56 12.95 0.77
CA VAL A 149 12.71 14.09 0.40
C VAL A 149 12.10 14.76 1.64
N LEU A 150 11.54 13.98 2.57
CA LEU A 150 10.95 14.50 3.82
C LEU A 150 11.96 14.59 4.98
N GLY A 151 13.16 14.01 4.84
CA GLY A 151 14.22 14.08 5.85
C GLY A 151 13.93 13.28 7.12
N GLY A 152 13.16 12.20 7.03
CA GLY A 152 12.76 11.37 8.18
C GLY A 152 11.58 11.95 8.95
N VAL A 153 11.44 11.61 10.23
CA VAL A 153 10.37 12.12 11.12
C VAL A 153 10.93 12.98 12.25
N ASP A 154 10.21 14.04 12.63
CA ASP A 154 10.56 14.91 13.75
C ASP A 154 10.43 14.16 15.09
N THR A 155 11.42 14.27 15.96
CA THR A 155 11.43 13.64 17.29
C THR A 155 10.85 14.54 18.40
N GLY A 156 10.43 15.76 18.08
CA GLY A 156 9.83 16.72 19.01
C GLY A 156 10.84 17.57 19.79
N ASP A 157 12.14 17.28 19.66
CA ASP A 157 13.25 18.05 20.24
C ASP A 157 14.01 18.89 19.21
N GLY A 158 13.44 19.04 18.00
CA GLY A 158 14.05 19.75 16.88
C GLY A 158 15.04 18.91 16.06
N THR A 159 15.21 17.62 16.39
CA THR A 159 15.96 16.68 15.55
C THR A 159 15.01 15.81 14.70
N ARG A 160 15.56 15.13 13.69
CA ARG A 160 14.81 14.17 12.86
C ARG A 160 15.50 12.83 12.85
N LYS A 161 14.72 11.75 12.82
CA LYS A 161 15.22 10.38 12.71
C LYS A 161 14.85 9.75 11.36
N PRO A 162 15.76 9.00 10.73
CA PRO A 162 15.42 8.14 9.61
C PRO A 162 14.35 7.12 10.02
N VAL A 163 13.33 6.97 9.19
CA VAL A 163 12.23 6.01 9.34
C VAL A 163 12.65 4.69 8.72
N HIS A 164 12.55 3.61 9.49
CA HIS A 164 12.74 2.27 8.97
C HIS A 164 11.52 1.87 8.13
N VAL A 165 11.71 1.56 6.85
CA VAL A 165 10.66 1.01 5.98
C VAL A 165 10.70 -0.51 6.06
N ALA A 166 9.55 -1.15 6.25
CA ALA A 166 9.44 -2.60 6.28
C ALA A 166 8.27 -3.11 5.43
N LEU A 167 8.46 -4.27 4.79
CA LEU A 167 7.41 -4.94 4.02
C LEU A 167 6.44 -5.66 4.96
N LEU A 168 5.16 -5.33 4.88
CA LEU A 168 4.08 -6.04 5.56
C LEU A 168 3.44 -7.05 4.61
N ALA A 169 3.37 -8.31 5.03
CA ALA A 169 2.80 -9.37 4.22
C ALA A 169 2.10 -10.46 5.03
N GLY A 170 1.22 -11.21 4.36
CA GLY A 170 0.70 -12.47 4.88
C GLY A 170 1.71 -13.60 4.71
N ALA A 171 1.57 -14.67 5.50
CA ALA A 171 2.43 -15.86 5.42
C ALA A 171 2.53 -16.47 4.01
N ASP A 172 1.45 -16.38 3.22
CA ASP A 172 1.42 -16.82 1.82
C ASP A 172 2.54 -16.18 0.98
N LEU A 173 2.89 -14.91 1.23
CA LEU A 173 3.96 -14.24 0.49
C LEU A 173 5.34 -14.84 0.82
N ILE A 174 5.60 -15.17 2.08
CA ILE A 174 6.85 -15.84 2.50
C ILE A 174 7.01 -17.19 1.82
N HIS A 175 5.93 -17.95 1.67
CA HIS A 175 5.97 -19.20 0.90
C HIS A 175 6.38 -18.95 -0.56
N THR A 176 5.90 -17.87 -1.19
CA THR A 176 6.35 -17.52 -2.54
C THR A 176 7.82 -17.10 -2.60
N MET A 177 8.33 -16.40 -1.58
CA MET A 177 9.75 -16.03 -1.48
C MET A 177 10.66 -17.25 -1.40
N SER A 178 10.14 -18.37 -0.87
CA SER A 178 10.85 -19.65 -0.80
C SER A 178 10.72 -20.48 -2.08
N THR A 179 9.93 -20.04 -3.07
CA THR A 179 9.68 -20.80 -4.31
C THR A 179 10.73 -20.45 -5.36
N PRO A 180 11.54 -21.42 -5.85
CA PRO A 180 12.60 -21.15 -6.83
C PRO A 180 12.06 -20.51 -8.11
N GLY A 181 12.73 -19.44 -8.56
CA GLY A 181 12.41 -18.75 -9.82
C GLY A 181 11.25 -17.76 -9.76
N VAL A 182 10.60 -17.58 -8.60
CA VAL A 182 9.55 -16.55 -8.42
C VAL A 182 10.16 -15.19 -8.06
N TRP A 183 11.21 -15.20 -7.25
CA TRP A 183 11.93 -14.01 -6.81
C TRP A 183 13.39 -14.09 -7.24
N SER A 184 13.99 -12.94 -7.56
CA SER A 184 15.43 -12.88 -7.74
C SER A 184 16.11 -12.89 -6.36
N GLU A 185 17.22 -13.63 -6.22
CA GLU A 185 17.99 -13.68 -4.96
C GLU A 185 18.44 -12.27 -4.54
N LYS A 186 18.83 -11.44 -5.51
CA LYS A 186 19.21 -10.04 -5.27
C LYS A 186 18.06 -9.23 -4.66
N ASP A 187 16.82 -9.42 -5.13
CA ASP A 187 15.67 -8.70 -4.58
C ASP A 187 15.33 -9.22 -3.18
N LEU A 188 15.43 -10.53 -2.94
CA LEU A 188 15.21 -11.10 -1.59
C LEU A 188 16.25 -10.58 -0.59
N ASP A 189 17.53 -10.60 -0.96
CA ASP A 189 18.61 -10.06 -0.13
C ASP A 189 18.42 -8.57 0.14
N HIS A 190 17.94 -7.82 -0.86
CA HIS A 190 17.63 -6.40 -0.70
C HIS A 190 16.46 -6.19 0.28
N ILE A 191 15.34 -6.89 0.07
CA ILE A 191 14.15 -6.76 0.91
C ILE A 191 14.47 -7.19 2.36
N LEU A 192 15.00 -8.40 2.54
CA LEU A 192 15.21 -8.98 3.86
C LEU A 192 16.43 -8.39 4.58
N GLY A 193 17.48 -8.01 3.84
CA GLY A 193 18.72 -7.48 4.40
C GLY A 193 18.67 -5.98 4.75
N ARG A 194 17.88 -5.19 4.01
CA ARG A 194 17.78 -3.72 4.22
C ARG A 194 16.51 -3.28 4.94
N TYR A 195 15.37 -3.82 4.53
CA TYR A 195 14.05 -3.35 4.98
C TYR A 195 13.41 -4.28 6.00
N GLY A 196 13.67 -5.58 5.92
CA GLY A 196 13.00 -6.58 6.74
C GLY A 196 11.50 -6.69 6.42
N THR A 197 10.84 -7.57 7.17
CA THR A 197 9.44 -7.92 6.93
C THR A 197 8.66 -8.10 8.23
N PHE A 198 7.43 -7.63 8.25
CA PHE A 198 6.42 -8.03 9.23
C PHE A 198 5.48 -9.03 8.59
N ILE A 199 5.42 -10.24 9.15
CA ILE A 199 4.61 -11.33 8.61
C ILE A 199 3.46 -11.64 9.54
N VAL A 200 2.24 -11.60 9.00
CA VAL A 200 1.02 -11.92 9.74
C VAL A 200 0.48 -13.25 9.25
N GLU A 201 0.45 -14.22 10.16
CA GLU A 201 -0.18 -15.50 9.91
C GLU A 201 -1.70 -15.39 10.02
N ARG A 202 -2.39 -16.14 9.15
CA ARG A 202 -3.83 -16.30 9.25
C ARG A 202 -4.08 -17.52 10.12
N ALA A 203 -4.83 -17.38 11.21
CA ALA A 203 -5.28 -18.54 11.97
C ALA A 203 -6.16 -19.42 11.06
N GLY A 204 -5.67 -20.60 10.67
CA GLY A 204 -6.43 -21.61 9.92
C GLY A 204 -5.75 -22.30 8.72
N THR A 205 -4.42 -22.25 8.58
CA THR A 205 -3.70 -22.96 7.50
C THR A 205 -2.73 -24.05 7.94
N ASP A 206 -2.72 -24.41 9.22
CA ASP A 206 -2.09 -25.65 9.67
C ASP A 206 -3.06 -26.82 9.40
N ASN A 207 -2.84 -27.55 8.31
CA ASN A 207 -3.38 -28.89 8.09
C ASN A 207 -2.23 -29.87 7.95
#